data_AF-A0A1I7Y232-F1
#
_entry.id   AF-A0A1I7Y232-F1
#
_cell.length_a   1.000
_cell.length_b   1.000
_cell.length_c   1.000
_cell.angle_alpha   90.00
_cell.angle_beta   90.00
_cell.angle_gamma   90.00
#
_symmetry.space_group_name_H-M   'P 1'
#
loop_
_entity.id
_entity.type
_entity.pdbx_description
1 polymer ?
#
loop_
_entity_poly.entity_id
_entity_poly.type
_entity_poly.pdbx_seq_one_letter_code
_entity_poly.pdbx_strand_id
1 'polypeptide(L)'
;MVLSKCVGSAKCDSASIASQLCWNVSRIVSRSPISSLFEPLAFAASYPRVISLVSLVLTYNSSFQMAKHHPDLIFCRKQPGVAIGRLCDKCDGRCVVCDSYVRPCTLVRICDECNYGSYQGRCVICGGQGVSDAYYCKECTLMEKDRDGCPKIVNLGSAKTDLFYERKKYGFKKN
;
A
#
# COMPACT_ATOMS: atom_id res chain seq x y z
N MET A 1 31.09 16.86 28.91
CA MET A 1 31.39 17.93 27.92
C MET A 1 31.53 17.25 26.56
N VAL A 2 30.45 17.27 25.77
CA VAL A 2 30.29 18.03 24.51
C VAL A 2 30.96 17.36 23.29
N LEU A 3 30.10 16.69 22.52
CA LEU A 3 29.90 16.71 21.05
C LEU A 3 31.10 16.68 20.05
N SER A 4 30.98 15.70 19.13
CA SER A 4 30.79 15.87 17.66
C SER A 4 31.96 15.78 16.67
N LYS A 5 31.83 14.82 15.73
CA LYS A 5 31.54 14.95 14.26
C LYS A 5 32.46 14.16 13.30
N CYS A 6 31.77 13.40 12.43
CA CYS A 6 32.05 13.10 11.00
C CYS A 6 33.27 12.22 10.67
N VAL A 7 33.34 11.36 9.64
CA VAL A 7 32.49 10.89 8.52
C VAL A 7 33.26 9.70 7.91
N GLY A 8 32.60 8.69 7.33
CA GLY A 8 33.19 7.89 6.25
C GLY A 8 33.26 6.36 6.42
N SER A 9 32.40 5.68 5.65
CA SER A 9 32.70 4.57 4.73
C SER A 9 33.49 3.33 5.19
N ALA A 10 32.81 2.18 5.25
CA ALA A 10 33.33 0.90 4.72
C ALA A 10 32.23 -0.17 4.51
N LYS A 11 32.03 -0.52 3.24
CA LYS A 11 31.96 -1.87 2.64
C LYS A 11 30.96 -2.92 3.14
N CYS A 12 30.06 -3.33 2.23
CA CYS A 12 29.79 -4.74 1.93
C CYS A 12 29.68 -4.89 0.39
N ASP A 13 30.74 -5.39 -0.23
CA ASP A 13 30.79 -5.82 -1.62
C ASP A 13 30.29 -7.27 -1.73
N SER A 14 29.28 -7.52 -2.56
CA SER A 14 29.15 -8.79 -3.27
C SER A 14 28.14 -8.71 -4.42
N ALA A 15 28.62 -9.03 -5.62
CA ALA A 15 27.91 -9.37 -6.86
C ALA A 15 27.22 -8.19 -7.58
N SER A 16 27.89 -7.45 -8.47
CA SER A 16 28.45 -7.87 -9.77
C SER A 16 27.41 -8.53 -10.69
N ILE A 17 27.08 -7.83 -11.78
CA ILE A 17 26.51 -8.24 -13.09
C ILE A 17 25.42 -7.28 -13.63
N ALA A 18 24.77 -6.45 -12.80
CA ALA A 18 23.69 -5.57 -13.29
C ALA A 18 24.16 -4.21 -13.87
N SER A 19 25.45 -3.87 -13.79
CA SER A 19 25.94 -2.50 -14.02
C SER A 19 26.57 -2.26 -15.41
N GLN A 20 26.69 -3.28 -16.26
CA GLN A 20 27.36 -3.16 -17.57
C GLN A 20 26.42 -2.94 -18.76
N LEU A 21 25.09 -2.97 -18.57
CA LEU A 21 24.14 -2.66 -19.65
C LEU A 21 23.57 -1.23 -19.62
N CYS A 22 23.86 -0.45 -18.57
CA CYS A 22 23.34 0.92 -18.43
C CYS A 22 24.22 2.01 -19.09
N TRP A 23 25.42 1.66 -19.59
CA TRP A 23 26.33 2.63 -20.21
C TRP A 23 26.22 2.74 -21.75
N ASN A 24 25.52 1.82 -22.43
CA ASN A 24 25.49 1.80 -23.91
C ASN A 24 24.20 2.36 -24.55
N VAL A 25 23.24 2.86 -23.77
CA VAL A 25 21.96 3.40 -24.30
C VAL A 25 21.91 4.94 -24.29
N SER A 26 22.82 5.61 -23.58
CA SER A 26 22.80 7.09 -23.45
C SER A 26 23.65 7.83 -24.49
N ARG A 27 24.17 7.15 -25.52
CA ARG A 27 25.06 7.77 -26.54
C ARG A 27 24.51 7.82 -27.96
N ILE A 28 23.22 7.52 -28.17
CA ILE A 28 22.59 7.50 -29.51
C ILE A 28 21.57 8.64 -29.69
N VAL A 29 21.16 9.34 -28.62
CA VAL A 29 20.14 10.41 -28.68
C VAL A 29 20.78 11.81 -28.59
N SER A 30 21.80 12.08 -29.41
CA SER A 30 22.36 13.44 -29.50
C SER A 30 23.16 13.65 -30.79
N ARG A 31 22.45 13.81 -31.91
CA ARG A 31 22.85 14.28 -33.27
C ARG A 31 21.92 13.57 -34.25
N SER A 32 21.08 14.15 -35.08
CA SER A 32 21.01 15.49 -35.67
C SER A 32 19.61 15.65 -36.29
N PRO A 33 19.23 16.88 -36.71
CA PRO A 33 17.93 17.20 -37.29
C PRO A 33 17.91 16.93 -38.79
N ILE A 34 16.78 16.48 -39.34
CA ILE A 34 16.33 16.79 -40.71
C ILE A 34 14.80 16.79 -40.70
N SER A 35 14.28 17.97 -40.95
CA SER A 35 12.93 18.28 -41.40
C SER A 35 12.59 17.56 -42.71
N SER A 36 11.28 17.47 -42.98
CA SER A 36 10.65 17.38 -44.30
C SER A 36 10.19 15.99 -44.75
N LEU A 37 8.87 15.94 -44.99
CA LEU A 37 8.21 15.26 -46.10
C LEU A 37 8.40 13.73 -46.16
N PHE A 38 7.40 12.97 -45.74
CA PHE A 38 6.52 12.25 -46.67
C PHE A 38 5.47 11.44 -45.91
N GLU A 39 4.37 11.24 -46.62
CA GLU A 39 3.07 10.70 -46.26
C GLU A 39 3.01 9.32 -45.57
N PRO A 40 1.82 8.99 -45.02
CA PRO A 40 1.54 7.76 -44.29
C PRO A 40 1.30 6.57 -45.23
N LEU A 41 1.11 5.38 -44.65
CA LEU A 41 0.59 4.16 -45.28
C LEU A 41 1.58 3.35 -46.14
N ALA A 42 2.49 2.59 -45.52
CA ALA A 42 2.91 1.26 -46.02
C ALA A 42 3.96 0.61 -45.11
N PHE A 43 3.59 0.18 -43.91
CA PHE A 43 4.39 -0.87 -43.23
C PHE A 43 3.55 -1.80 -42.37
N ALA A 44 2.37 -2.16 -42.88
CA ALA A 44 1.54 -3.22 -42.33
C ALA A 44 1.61 -4.45 -43.24
N ALA A 45 2.79 -5.05 -43.46
CA ALA A 45 2.89 -6.22 -44.35
C ALA A 45 4.14 -7.11 -44.21
N SER A 46 4.83 -7.19 -43.06
CA SER A 46 5.97 -8.14 -43.01
C SER A 46 6.31 -8.87 -41.71
N TYR A 47 5.56 -8.71 -40.61
CA TYR A 47 5.77 -9.56 -39.43
C TYR A 47 4.47 -9.80 -38.65
N PRO A 48 3.63 -10.77 -39.06
CA PRO A 48 2.45 -11.16 -38.26
C PRO A 48 2.82 -11.90 -36.96
N ARG A 49 4.11 -12.15 -36.69
CA ARG A 49 4.58 -12.92 -35.52
C ARG A 49 5.30 -12.11 -34.42
N VAL A 50 5.57 -10.83 -34.65
CA VAL A 50 6.27 -9.99 -33.65
C VAL A 50 5.29 -9.14 -32.81
N ILE A 51 4.00 -9.11 -33.21
CA ILE A 51 2.93 -8.45 -32.44
C ILE A 51 2.58 -9.23 -31.16
N SER A 52 2.93 -10.52 -31.05
CA SER A 52 2.52 -11.34 -29.91
C SER A 52 3.37 -11.18 -28.64
N LEU A 53 4.57 -10.59 -28.69
CA LEU A 53 5.45 -10.48 -27.50
C LEU A 53 5.44 -9.09 -26.87
N VAL A 54 5.22 -8.02 -27.63
CA VAL A 54 5.08 -6.66 -27.04
C VAL A 54 3.71 -6.50 -26.35
N SER A 55 2.69 -7.21 -26.79
CA SER A 55 1.39 -7.27 -26.07
C SER A 55 1.43 -8.09 -24.78
N LEU A 56 2.41 -8.99 -24.59
CA LEU A 56 2.52 -9.83 -23.39
C LEU A 56 3.25 -9.14 -22.23
N VAL A 57 4.08 -8.13 -22.49
CA VAL A 57 4.71 -7.32 -21.44
C VAL A 57 3.76 -6.25 -20.90
N LEU A 58 2.71 -5.88 -21.65
CA LEU A 58 1.66 -4.97 -21.18
C LEU A 58 0.51 -5.67 -20.44
N THR A 59 0.43 -7.00 -20.46
CA THR A 59 -0.58 -7.78 -19.69
C THR A 59 -0.08 -8.29 -18.35
N TYR A 60 1.21 -8.16 -18.04
CA TYR A 60 1.79 -8.42 -16.71
C TYR A 60 1.87 -7.16 -15.85
N ASN A 61 0.90 -6.25 -15.95
CA ASN A 61 0.60 -5.39 -14.82
C ASN A 61 -0.05 -6.26 -13.76
N SER A 62 0.83 -6.84 -12.93
CA SER A 62 0.51 -7.38 -11.61
C SER A 62 -0.60 -6.53 -11.03
N SER A 63 -1.73 -7.16 -10.82
CA SER A 63 -2.88 -6.57 -10.15
C SER A 63 -2.35 -6.06 -8.81
N PHE A 64 -2.08 -4.76 -8.71
CA PHE A 64 -1.93 -4.08 -7.42
C PHE A 64 -3.28 -4.26 -6.74
N GLN A 65 -3.45 -5.37 -6.04
CA GLN A 65 -4.63 -5.68 -5.25
C GLN A 65 -4.69 -4.59 -4.20
N MET A 66 -5.53 -3.60 -4.47
CA MET A 66 -6.15 -2.82 -3.42
C MET A 66 -6.81 -3.89 -2.54
N ALA A 67 -6.20 -4.23 -1.40
CA ALA A 67 -6.89 -5.05 -0.43
C ALA A 67 -8.03 -4.16 0.09
N LYS A 68 -9.18 -4.37 -0.55
CA LYS A 68 -10.41 -3.67 -0.27
C LYS A 68 -10.88 -4.26 1.05
N HIS A 69 -10.79 -3.47 2.12
CA HIS A 69 -11.70 -3.65 3.24
C HIS A 69 -13.11 -3.81 2.66
N HIS A 70 -13.93 -4.68 3.26
CA HIS A 70 -15.30 -4.91 2.78
C HIS A 70 -15.97 -3.54 2.55
N PRO A 71 -16.63 -3.31 1.38
CA PRO A 71 -17.06 -1.98 0.96
C PRO A 71 -18.04 -1.33 1.95
N ASP A 72 -18.66 -2.14 2.81
CA ASP A 72 -19.53 -1.65 3.87
C ASP A 72 -18.78 -0.98 5.03
N LEU A 73 -17.46 -1.12 5.18
CA LEU A 73 -16.73 -0.50 6.31
C LEU A 73 -16.60 1.02 6.08
N ILE A 74 -17.21 1.79 6.99
CA ILE A 74 -17.18 3.24 6.97
C ILE A 74 -16.07 3.78 7.87
N PHE A 75 -15.22 4.62 7.29
CA PHE A 75 -14.18 5.33 8.02
C PHE A 75 -14.72 6.60 8.67
N CYS A 76 -14.16 6.97 9.82
CA CYS A 76 -14.54 8.17 10.56
C CYS A 76 -14.25 9.46 9.79
N ARG A 77 -13.07 9.60 9.19
CA ARG A 77 -12.62 10.77 8.39
C ARG A 77 -12.73 12.14 9.10
N LYS A 78 -12.82 12.16 10.43
CA LYS A 78 -12.72 13.38 11.24
C LYS A 78 -11.27 13.87 11.28
N GLN A 79 -11.08 15.14 11.65
CA GLN A 79 -9.74 15.72 11.81
C GLN A 79 -8.91 14.88 12.80
N PRO A 80 -7.71 14.40 12.42
CA PRO A 80 -6.87 13.60 13.30
C PRO A 80 -6.33 14.47 14.43
N GLY A 81 -6.32 13.92 15.65
CA GLY A 81 -5.78 14.55 16.84
C GLY A 81 -4.35 14.08 17.14
N VAL A 82 -3.94 14.23 18.40
CA VAL A 82 -2.60 13.85 18.86
C VAL A 82 -2.51 12.34 19.15
N ALA A 83 -3.65 11.70 19.42
CA ALA A 83 -3.73 10.30 19.82
C ALA A 83 -3.21 9.34 18.73
N ILE A 84 -2.44 8.35 19.16
CA ILE A 84 -1.86 7.31 18.30
C ILE A 84 -2.87 6.17 18.16
N GLY A 85 -3.08 5.70 16.94
CA GLY A 85 -3.92 4.53 16.67
C GLY A 85 -3.25 3.23 17.13
N ARG A 86 -4.03 2.29 17.67
CA ARG A 86 -3.54 0.97 18.07
C ARG A 86 -4.19 -0.16 17.27
N LEU A 87 -3.55 -1.32 17.18
CA LEU A 87 -4.06 -2.55 16.58
C LEU A 87 -4.07 -3.66 17.64
N CYS A 88 -4.98 -4.61 17.48
CA CYS A 88 -5.05 -5.81 18.33
C CYS A 88 -4.18 -6.93 17.75
N ASP A 89 -3.90 -7.96 18.55
CA ASP A 89 -3.09 -9.13 18.16
C ASP A 89 -3.47 -9.75 16.82
N LYS A 90 -4.75 -9.71 16.46
CA LYS A 90 -5.24 -10.27 15.19
C LYS A 90 -4.88 -9.39 14.00
N CYS A 91 -4.87 -8.08 14.20
CA CYS A 91 -4.69 -7.03 13.19
C CYS A 91 -3.27 -6.47 13.15
N ASP A 92 -2.36 -6.96 13.99
CA ASP A 92 -1.01 -6.45 14.09
C ASP A 92 -0.25 -6.47 12.75
N GLY A 93 0.53 -5.41 12.53
CA GLY A 93 1.35 -5.26 11.33
C GLY A 93 0.58 -4.94 10.04
N ARG A 94 -0.76 -4.86 10.08
CA ARG A 94 -1.56 -4.46 8.93
C ARG A 94 -1.58 -2.95 8.74
N CYS A 95 -1.55 -2.53 7.49
CA CYS A 95 -1.89 -1.17 7.12
C CYS A 95 -3.39 -0.91 7.35
N VAL A 96 -3.71 0.25 7.93
CA VAL A 96 -5.10 0.63 8.25
C VAL A 96 -6.00 0.95 7.05
N VAL A 97 -5.44 1.05 5.83
CA VAL A 97 -6.20 1.41 4.62
C VAL A 97 -6.26 0.30 3.59
N CYS A 98 -5.15 -0.42 3.42
CA CYS A 98 -5.04 -1.46 2.41
C CYS A 98 -4.85 -2.85 3.00
N ASP A 99 -4.98 -3.03 4.32
CA ASP A 99 -4.80 -4.31 5.03
C ASP A 99 -3.49 -5.07 4.75
N SER A 100 -2.53 -4.47 4.03
CA SER A 100 -1.27 -5.11 3.64
C SER A 100 -0.27 -5.08 4.79
N TYR A 101 0.60 -6.09 4.86
CA TYR A 101 1.62 -6.23 5.91
C TYR A 101 2.97 -5.63 5.51
N VAL A 102 3.03 -4.86 4.41
CA VAL A 102 4.30 -4.50 3.76
C VAL A 102 4.72 -3.07 4.13
N ARG A 103 5.98 -2.94 4.58
CA ARG A 103 6.73 -1.67 4.76
C ARG A 103 5.92 -0.55 5.45
N PRO A 104 5.66 -0.66 6.77
CA PRO A 104 5.10 0.44 7.55
C PRO A 104 6.06 1.64 7.53
N CYS A 105 5.52 2.85 7.32
CA CYS A 105 6.31 4.07 7.19
C CYS A 105 5.87 5.16 8.17
N THR A 106 4.58 5.49 8.20
CA THR A 106 4.06 6.58 9.04
C THR A 106 3.13 6.04 10.12
N LEU A 107 3.21 6.65 11.31
CA LEU A 107 2.35 6.35 12.45
C LEU A 107 0.93 6.89 12.22
N VAL A 108 -0.08 6.10 12.58
CA VAL A 108 -1.48 6.49 12.42
C VAL A 108 -1.93 7.40 13.56
N ARG A 109 -2.65 8.47 13.21
CA ARG A 109 -3.30 9.38 14.17
C ARG A 109 -4.81 9.25 14.12
N ILE A 110 -5.44 9.26 15.30
CA ILE A 110 -6.89 9.16 15.45
C ILE A 110 -7.47 10.47 15.98
N CYS A 111 -8.73 10.75 15.64
CA CYS A 111 -9.44 11.91 16.19
C CYS A 111 -9.74 11.73 17.68
N ASP A 112 -9.95 12.85 18.38
CA ASP A 112 -10.16 12.85 19.84
C ASP A 112 -11.46 12.16 20.24
N GLU A 113 -12.48 12.20 19.39
CA GLU A 113 -13.76 11.51 19.61
C GLU A 113 -13.60 9.99 19.57
N CYS A 114 -12.80 9.45 18.64
CA CYS A 114 -12.54 8.02 18.55
C CYS A 114 -11.57 7.49 19.63
N ASN A 115 -10.96 8.40 20.39
CA ASN A 115 -10.08 8.11 21.52
C ASN A 115 -10.70 8.52 22.87
N TYR A 116 -12.01 8.72 22.93
CA TYR A 116 -12.67 9.16 24.16
C TYR A 116 -13.12 7.99 25.05
N GLY A 117 -12.85 8.08 26.36
CA GLY A 117 -13.33 7.15 27.38
C GLY A 117 -13.04 5.69 27.08
N SER A 118 -14.09 4.86 26.99
CA SER A 118 -13.94 3.41 26.77
C SER A 118 -13.33 3.03 25.41
N TYR A 119 -13.29 3.95 24.43
CA TYR A 119 -12.70 3.72 23.11
C TYR A 119 -11.17 3.91 23.07
N GLN A 120 -10.58 4.34 24.18
CA GLN A 120 -9.13 4.48 24.34
C GLN A 120 -8.42 3.15 24.16
N GLY A 121 -7.30 3.18 23.44
CA GLY A 121 -6.48 1.99 23.21
C GLY A 121 -7.20 0.87 22.45
N ARG A 122 -8.35 1.14 21.81
CA ARG A 122 -9.04 0.15 20.98
C ARG A 122 -8.49 0.10 19.56
N CYS A 123 -8.49 -1.10 19.00
CA CYS A 123 -8.05 -1.39 17.64
C CYS A 123 -8.80 -0.53 16.61
N VAL A 124 -8.06 0.09 15.70
CA VAL A 124 -8.58 0.97 14.63
C VAL A 124 -9.48 0.23 13.64
N ILE A 125 -9.21 -1.07 13.40
CA ILE A 125 -9.90 -1.88 12.39
C ILE A 125 -11.10 -2.63 12.98
N CYS A 126 -10.91 -3.31 14.12
CA CYS A 126 -11.92 -4.24 14.66
C CYS A 126 -12.58 -3.79 15.96
N GLY A 127 -12.08 -2.72 16.60
CA GLY A 127 -12.58 -2.24 17.90
C GLY A 127 -12.23 -3.12 19.11
N GLY A 128 -11.39 -4.14 18.95
CA GLY A 128 -10.86 -4.96 20.07
C GLY A 128 -9.84 -4.22 20.94
N GLN A 129 -9.28 -4.90 21.94
CA GLN A 129 -8.20 -4.35 22.78
C GLN A 129 -6.93 -4.19 21.93
N GLY A 130 -6.35 -2.99 21.90
CA GLY A 130 -5.15 -2.67 21.14
C GLY A 130 -3.88 -2.91 21.96
N VAL A 131 -2.90 -3.56 21.34
CA VAL A 131 -1.60 -3.92 21.92
C VAL A 131 -0.49 -3.21 21.17
N SER A 132 -0.49 -3.27 19.84
CA SER A 132 0.54 -2.67 18.99
C SER A 132 0.11 -1.31 18.43
N ASP A 133 1.06 -0.52 17.96
CA ASP A 133 0.79 0.76 17.29
C ASP A 133 0.45 0.55 15.80
N ALA A 134 -0.48 1.35 15.29
CA ALA A 134 -0.94 1.28 13.91
C ALA A 134 -0.06 2.12 12.98
N TYR A 135 0.21 1.59 11.78
CA TYR A 135 1.03 2.25 10.76
C TYR A 135 0.32 2.29 9.40
N TYR A 136 0.65 3.30 8.60
CA TYR A 136 0.37 3.33 7.17
C TYR A 136 1.52 2.73 6.38
N CYS A 137 1.16 2.05 5.29
CA CYS A 137 2.09 1.49 4.33
C CYS A 137 2.77 2.60 3.50
N LYS A 138 3.99 2.36 3.00
CA LYS A 138 4.69 3.32 2.13
C LYS A 138 3.86 3.73 0.91
N GLU A 139 3.20 2.77 0.27
CA GLU A 139 2.37 3.02 -0.92
C GLU A 139 1.17 3.91 -0.60
N CYS A 140 0.59 3.72 0.58
CA CYS A 140 -0.54 4.49 1.09
C CYS A 140 -0.14 5.95 1.31
N THR A 141 1.06 6.16 1.85
CA THR A 141 1.61 7.51 2.03
C THR A 141 2.01 8.18 0.71
N LEU A 142 2.46 7.40 -0.29
CA LEU A 142 2.75 7.91 -1.62
C LEU A 142 1.49 8.31 -2.38
N MET A 143 0.39 7.59 -2.15
CA MET A 143 -0.94 7.93 -2.66
C MET A 143 -1.66 9.00 -1.82
N GLU A 144 -0.98 9.59 -0.83
CA GLU A 144 -1.52 10.62 0.08
C GLU A 144 -2.77 10.20 0.87
N LYS A 145 -3.01 8.89 1.05
CA LYS A 145 -4.17 8.35 1.78
C LYS A 145 -4.09 8.60 3.29
N ASP A 146 -2.91 8.94 3.80
CA ASP A 146 -2.66 9.34 5.18
C ASP A 146 -3.25 10.73 5.50
N ARG A 147 -3.66 11.50 4.49
CA ARG A 147 -4.24 12.84 4.64
C ARG A 147 -5.77 12.88 4.63
N ASP A 148 -6.43 11.73 4.42
CA ASP A 148 -7.90 11.62 4.35
C ASP A 148 -8.62 11.84 5.70
N GLY A 149 -7.88 11.82 6.82
CA GLY A 149 -8.40 12.01 8.17
C GLY A 149 -8.32 10.75 9.04
N CYS A 150 -9.12 10.71 10.11
CA CYS A 150 -9.12 9.60 11.08
C CYS A 150 -9.51 8.26 10.43
N PRO A 151 -8.62 7.24 10.42
CA PRO A 151 -8.87 5.95 9.76
C PRO A 151 -9.62 4.95 10.64
N LYS A 152 -10.19 5.38 11.79
CA LYS A 152 -10.96 4.48 12.66
C LYS A 152 -12.27 4.07 12.00
N ILE A 153 -12.52 2.77 12.00
CA ILE A 153 -13.75 2.19 11.46
C ILE A 153 -14.84 2.28 12.52
N VAL A 154 -15.96 2.90 12.18
CA VAL A 154 -17.04 3.18 13.12
C VAL A 154 -18.03 2.02 13.21
N ASN A 155 -18.26 1.34 12.09
CA ASN A 155 -19.20 0.24 12.03
C ASN A 155 -18.52 -1.12 12.15
N LEU A 156 -19.25 -2.07 12.74
CA LEU A 156 -18.88 -3.47 12.75
C LEU A 156 -19.57 -4.10 11.53
N GLY A 157 -18.82 -4.24 10.42
CA GLY A 157 -19.37 -4.62 9.11
C GLY A 157 -20.27 -5.87 9.09
N SER A 158 -21.16 -5.93 8.09
CA SER A 158 -22.17 -6.97 7.84
C SER A 158 -21.62 -8.39 7.92
N ALA A 159 -20.46 -8.64 7.32
CA ALA A 159 -19.83 -9.96 7.36
C ALA A 159 -19.61 -10.51 8.79
N LYS A 160 -19.30 -9.66 9.76
CA LYS A 160 -19.09 -10.09 11.15
C LYS A 160 -20.42 -10.36 11.87
N THR A 161 -21.46 -9.60 11.54
CA THR A 161 -22.80 -9.80 12.11
C THR A 161 -23.46 -11.05 11.52
N ASP A 162 -23.32 -11.28 10.21
CA ASP A 162 -23.93 -12.42 9.53
C ASP A 162 -23.36 -13.75 10.05
N LEU A 163 -22.03 -13.84 10.19
CA LEU A 163 -21.37 -15.00 10.81
C LEU A 163 -21.83 -15.26 12.25
N PHE A 164 -22.16 -14.21 13.01
CA PHE A 164 -22.70 -14.37 14.36
C PHE A 164 -24.10 -14.98 14.34
N TYR A 165 -24.98 -14.52 13.43
CA TYR A 165 -26.33 -15.06 13.31
C TYR A 165 -26.36 -16.46 12.69
N GLU A 166 -25.52 -16.75 11.70
CA GLU A 166 -25.38 -18.08 11.11
C GLU A 166 -24.93 -19.12 12.15
N ARG A 167 -23.93 -18.78 12.98
CA ARG A 167 -23.46 -19.66 14.07
C ARG A 167 -24.55 -19.92 15.11
N LYS A 168 -25.43 -18.95 15.36
CA LYS A 168 -26.57 -19.11 16.28
C LYS A 168 -27.70 -19.95 15.68
N LYS A 169 -27.91 -19.89 14.36
CA LYS A 169 -28.98 -20.60 13.65
C LYS A 169 -28.80 -22.12 13.65
N TYR A 170 -27.57 -22.62 13.52
CA TYR A 170 -27.32 -24.06 13.43
C TYR A 170 -27.13 -24.78 14.76
N GLY A 171 -27.15 -24.05 15.89
CA GLY A 171 -27.05 -24.63 17.23
C GLY A 171 -25.70 -25.32 17.48
N PHE A 172 -25.23 -25.28 18.72
CA PHE A 172 -24.06 -26.04 19.11
C PHE A 172 -24.41 -27.53 19.03
N LYS A 173 -23.98 -28.24 17.98
CA LYS A 173 -23.78 -29.69 18.10
C LYS A 173 -22.66 -29.87 19.13
N LYS A 174 -23.04 -30.10 20.39
CA LYS A 174 -22.15 -30.70 21.38
C LYS A 174 -21.70 -32.04 20.81
N ASN A 175 -20.44 -32.13 20.39
CA ASN A 175 -19.72 -33.40 20.42
C ASN A 175 -19.11 -33.54 21.80
#